data_AF-A0A923D8Q6-F1
#
_entry.id   AF-A0A923D8Q6-F1
#
_cell.length_a   1.000
_cell.length_b   1.000
_cell.length_c   1.000
_cell.angle_alpha   90.00
_cell.angle_beta   90.00
_cell.angle_gamma   90.00
#
_symmetry.space_group_name_H-M   'P 1'
#
loop_
_entity.id
_entity.type
_entity.pdbx_description
1 polymer ?
#
loop_
_entity_poly.entity_id
_entity_poly.type
_entity_poly.pdbx_seq_one_letter_code
_entity_poly.pdbx_strand_id
1 'polypeptide(L)' 'MLNETAQMDIRRLLKTFGVQADTAIVEHLHNHPDLTSLRLRITLEDITEYPTGQVQPLTFMVEGNVRSISEPSG' A
#
# COMPACT_ATOMS: atom_id res chain seq x y z
N MET A 1 15.46 -22.05 0.73
CA MET A 1 14.59 -21.45 -0.30
C MET A 1 13.19 -21.31 0.28
N LEU A 2 12.49 -20.21 0.01
CA LEU A 2 11.09 -20.07 0.42
C LEU A 2 10.22 -21.04 -0.40
N ASN A 3 9.28 -21.74 0.23
CA ASN A 3 8.34 -22.61 -0.46
C ASN A 3 7.56 -21.81 -1.52
N GLU A 4 7.36 -22.38 -2.71
CA GLU A 4 6.57 -21.79 -3.81
C GLU A 4 5.16 -21.36 -3.36
N THR A 5 4.54 -22.12 -2.46
CA THR A 5 3.24 -21.78 -1.88
C THR A 5 3.30 -20.45 -1.12
N ALA A 6 4.31 -20.27 -0.26
CA ALA A 6 4.49 -19.02 0.48
C ALA A 6 4.77 -17.83 -0.46
N GLN A 7 5.54 -18.04 -1.53
CA GLN A 7 5.74 -16.99 -2.54
C GLN A 7 4.44 -16.62 -3.27
N MET A 8 3.60 -17.61 -3.57
CA MET A 8 2.31 -17.38 -4.19
C MET A 8 1.37 -16.59 -3.27
N ASP A 9 1.33 -16.92 -1.98
CA ASP A 9 0.50 -16.22 -1.00
C ASP A 9 0.94 -14.76 -0.84
N ILE A 10 2.25 -14.50 -0.76
CA ILE A 10 2.80 -13.13 -0.74
C ILE A 10 2.34 -12.35 -1.98
N ARG A 11 2.50 -12.92 -3.18
CA ARG A 11 2.10 -12.25 -4.43
C ARG A 11 0.60 -11.98 -4.48
N ARG A 12 -0.22 -12.92 -4.00
CA ARG A 12 -1.68 -12.77 -3.96
C ARG A 12 -2.08 -11.63 -3.03
N LEU A 13 -1.51 -11.59 -1.82
CA LEU A 13 -1.80 -10.54 -0.84
C LEU A 13 -1.42 -9.15 -1.38
N LEU A 14 -0.19 -9.01 -1.89
CA LEU A 14 0.28 -7.73 -2.44
C LEU A 14 -0.55 -7.28 -3.66
N LYS A 15 -0.99 -8.22 -4.50
CA LYS A 15 -1.88 -7.90 -5.63
C LYS A 15 -3.24 -7.39 -5.15
N THR A 16 -3.84 -8.04 -4.15
CA THR A 16 -5.12 -7.60 -3.58
C THR A 16 -4.99 -6.21 -2.96
N PHE A 17 -3.94 -5.97 -2.16
CA PHE A 17 -3.66 -4.65 -1.60
C PHE A 17 -3.51 -3.60 -2.72
N GLY A 18 -2.71 -3.88 -3.75
CA GLY A 18 -2.47 -2.94 -4.84
C GLY A 18 -3.76 -2.51 -5.55
N VAL A 19 -4.67 -3.45 -5.84
CA VAL A 19 -5.96 -3.15 -6.47
C VAL A 19 -6.85 -2.30 -5.55
N GLN A 20 -6.97 -2.66 -4.28
CA GLN A 20 -7.82 -1.93 -3.33
C GLN A 20 -7.28 -0.53 -3.03
N ALA A 21 -5.96 -0.41 -2.86
CA ALA A 21 -5.30 0.87 -2.63
C ALA A 21 -5.45 1.80 -3.84
N ASP A 22 -5.31 1.28 -5.06
CA ASP A 22 -5.51 2.05 -6.29
C ASP A 22 -6.93 2.63 -6.37
N THR A 23 -7.97 1.79 -6.19
CA THR A 23 -9.36 2.23 -6.15
C THR A 23 -9.59 3.31 -5.08
N ALA A 24 -9.11 3.11 -3.85
CA ALA A 24 -9.28 4.07 -2.77
C ALA A 24 -8.58 5.41 -3.04
N ILE A 25 -7.37 5.39 -3.62
CA ILE A 25 -6.63 6.62 -3.96
C ILE A 25 -7.33 7.38 -5.07
N VAL A 26 -7.81 6.69 -6.12
CA VAL A 26 -8.55 7.30 -7.23
C VAL A 26 -9.85 7.93 -6.74
N GLU A 27 -10.64 7.21 -5.95
CA GLU A 27 -11.88 7.74 -5.36
C GLU A 27 -11.60 8.96 -4.48
N HIS A 28 -10.52 8.93 -3.68
CA HIS A 28 -10.14 10.07 -2.85
C HIS A 28 -9.77 11.30 -3.68
N LEU A 29 -8.96 11.14 -4.74
CA LEU A 29 -8.63 12.23 -5.65
C LEU A 29 -9.86 12.77 -6.38
N HIS A 30 -10.77 11.89 -6.81
CA HIS A 30 -12.01 12.29 -7.48
C HIS A 30 -12.92 13.14 -6.58
N ASN A 31 -13.04 12.75 -5.30
CA ASN A 31 -13.85 13.47 -4.32
C ASN A 31 -13.23 14.80 -3.86
N HIS A 32 -11.97 15.06 -4.21
CA HIS A 32 -11.24 16.27 -3.82
C HIS A 32 -10.52 16.87 -5.04
N PRO A 33 -11.26 17.45 -6.01
CA PRO A 33 -10.69 17.92 -7.28
C PRO A 33 -9.65 19.02 -7.12
N ASP A 34 -9.67 19.76 -6.00
CA ASP A 34 -8.70 20.81 -5.68
C ASP A 34 -7.33 20.25 -5.25
N LEU A 35 -7.23 18.94 -4.96
CA LEU A 35 -5.95 18.30 -4.63
C LEU A 35 -5.15 18.05 -5.90
N THR A 36 -4.02 18.73 -6.01
CA THR A 36 -3.05 18.55 -7.12
C THR A 36 -2.09 17.39 -6.86
N SER A 37 -1.89 17.00 -5.59
CA SER A 37 -1.04 15.86 -5.21
C SER A 37 -1.42 15.27 -3.85
N LEU A 38 -1.14 13.98 -3.69
CA LEU A 38 -1.19 13.24 -2.44
C LEU A 38 0.20 12.73 -2.08
N ARG A 39 0.69 13.10 -0.91
CA ARG A 39 1.87 12.49 -0.31
C ARG A 39 1.41 11.31 0.54
N LEU A 40 1.82 10.11 0.15
CA LEU A 40 1.38 8.85 0.77
C LEU A 40 2.55 8.13 1.42
N ARG A 41 2.25 7.42 2.50
CA ARG A 41 3.12 6.43 3.15
C ARG A 41 2.36 5.11 3.18
N ILE A 42 2.99 4.06 2.68
CA ILE A 42 2.48 2.70 2.73
C ILE A 42 3.32 1.95 3.76
N THR A 43 2.67 1.36 4.75
CA THR A 43 3.32 0.53 5.77
C THR A 43 2.76 -0.89 5.70
N LEU A 44 3.64 -1.89 5.71
CA LEU A 44 3.30 -3.28 5.94
C LEU A 44 3.81 -3.65 7.34
N GLU A 45 2.88 -4.04 8.21
CA GLU A 45 3.15 -4.41 9.60
C GLU A 45 2.74 -5.86 9.82
N ASP A 46 3.60 -6.62 10.48
CA ASP A 46 3.32 -7.95 10.94
C ASP A 46 2.63 -7.92 12.30
N ILE A 47 1.39 -8.41 12.31
CA ILE A 47 0.51 -8.44 13.48
C ILE A 47 0.49 -9.82 14.16
N THR A 48 1.41 -10.71 13.79
CA THR A 48 1.49 -12.05 14.36
C THR A 48 1.91 -11.97 15.83
N GLU A 49 1.10 -12.56 16.71
CA GLU A 49 1.47 -12.70 18.13
C GLU A 49 2.50 -13.83 18.28
N TYR A 50 3.76 -13.45 18.48
CA TYR A 50 4.83 -14.41 18.74
C TYR A 50 4.87 -14.82 20.21
N PRO A 51 4.91 -16.13 20.53
CA PRO A 51 4.89 -16.62 21.91
C PRO A 51 6.18 -16.30 22.70
N THR A 52 7.26 -15.89 22.03
CA THR A 52 8.52 -15.49 22.66
C THR A 52 9.06 -14.20 22.03
N GLY A 53 9.70 -13.34 22.83
CA GLY A 53 10.29 -12.07 22.37
C GLY A 53 11.54 -12.21 21.50
N GLN A 54 11.80 -13.39 20.93
CA GLN A 54 12.97 -13.66 20.09
C GLN A 54 12.75 -13.32 18.62
N VAL A 55 11.50 -13.10 18.20
CA VAL A 55 11.17 -12.69 16.83
C VAL A 55 10.89 -11.19 16.83
N GLN A 56 11.62 -10.45 16.02
CA GLN A 56 11.27 -9.07 15.70
C GLN A 56 10.22 -9.09 14.57
N PRO A 57 9.01 -8.54 14.79
CA PRO A 57 7.98 -8.50 13.75
C PRO A 57 8.46 -7.73 12.51
N LEU A 58 8.01 -8.16 11.34
CA LEU A 58 8.31 -7.45 10.09
C LEU A 58 7.64 -6.06 10.10
N THR A 59 8.41 -5.04 9.73
CA THR A 59 7.89 -3.70 9.40
C THR A 59 8.58 -3.21 8.13
N PHE A 60 7.80 -2.82 7.14
CA PHE A 60 8.30 -2.28 5.87
C PHE A 60 7.52 -1.01 5.50
N MET A 61 8.22 0.02 5.03
CA MET A 61 7.63 1.32 4.76
C MET A 61 8.14 1.89 3.44
N VAL A 62 7.23 2.47 2.66
CA VAL A 62 7.54 3.21 1.43
C VAL A 62 6.79 4.54 1.44
N GLU A 63 7.46 5.60 1.01
CA GLU A 63 6.85 6.92 0.84
C GLU A 63 6.87 7.32 -0.64
N GLY A 64 5.85 8.05 -1.08
CA GLY A 64 5.75 8.52 -2.45
C GLY A 64 4.72 9.62 -2.65
N ASN A 65 4.69 10.19 -3.84
CA ASN A 65 3.71 11.19 -4.24
C ASN A 65 2.87 10.67 -5.40
N VAL A 66 1.56 10.86 -5.32
CA VAL A 66 0.60 10.63 -6.41
C VAL A 66 0.12 11.99 -6.89
N ARG A 67 0.25 12.28 -8.18
CA ARG A 67 -0.20 13.55 -8.77
C ARG A 67 -1.60 13.36 -9.36
N SER A 68 -2.49 14.31 -9.11
CA SER A 68 -3.77 14.38 -9.82
C SER A 68 -3.51 14.85 -11.26
N ILE A 69 -4.13 14.21 -12.25
CA ILE A 69 -4.01 14.57 -13.67
C ILE A 69 -5.02 15.67 -14.04
N SER A 70 -5.62 16.37 -13.06
CA SER A 70 -6.47 17.52 -13.35
C SER A 70 -5.64 18.60 -14.06
N GLU A 71 -5.60 18.59 -15.38
CA GLU A 71 -5.16 19.74 -16.16
C GLU A 71 -6.07 20.91 -15.77
N PRO A 72 -5.53 22.07 -15.38
CA PRO A 72 -6.36 23.24 -15.21
C PRO A 72 -6.96 23.53 -16.58
N SER A 73 -8.29 23.42 -16.68
CA SER A 73 -9.04 23.86 -17.85
C SER A 73 -8.87 25.38 -17.95
N GLY A 74 -7.82 25.80 -18.63
CA GLY A 74 -7.56 27.19 -19.04
C GLY A 74 -8.18 27.47 -20.40
#